data_AF-A0A5C6Z3M6-F1
#
_entry.id   AF-A0A5C6Z3M6-F1
#
_cell.length_a   1.000
_cell.length_b   1.000
_cell.length_c   1.000
_cell.angle_alpha   90.00
_cell.angle_beta   90.00
_cell.angle_gamma   90.00
#
_symmetry.space_group_name_H-M   'P 1'
#
loop_
_entity.id
_entity.type
_entity.pdbx_description
1 polymer ?
#
loop_
_entity_poly.entity_id
_entity_poly.type
_entity_poly.pdbx_seq_one_letter_code
_entity_poly.pdbx_strand_id
1 'polypeptide(L)' 'AGKPVDLKPGGYHVMLMELKGPLKTGDAVPLTLVFEGADKSRSTVTVQAPARTGPVTAPDAKDPHAGHGDHKH' A
#
# COMPACT_ATOMS: atom_id res chain seq x y z
N ALA A 1 -23.82 4.85 2.44
CA ALA A 1 -23.06 5.61 1.42
C ALA A 1 -22.51 6.89 2.05
N GLY A 2 -21.41 7.44 1.54
CA GLY A 2 -20.89 8.75 1.98
C GLY A 2 -19.94 8.74 3.18
N LYS A 3 -19.38 7.59 3.59
CA LYS A 3 -18.28 7.56 4.57
C LYS A 3 -16.95 7.67 3.82
N PRO A 4 -16.08 8.63 4.17
CA PRO A 4 -14.73 8.66 3.61
C PRO A 4 -14.00 7.37 4.01
N VAL A 5 -13.25 6.81 3.06
CA VAL A 5 -12.38 5.65 3.31
C VAL A 5 -10.95 6.17 3.40
N ASP A 6 -10.37 6.06 4.59
CA ASP A 6 -8.99 6.47 4.81
C ASP A 6 -8.01 5.42 4.31
N LEU A 7 -7.09 5.86 3.44
CA LEU A 7 -5.94 5.07 3.05
C LEU A 7 -4.80 5.34 4.04
N LYS A 8 -4.51 4.36 4.91
CA LYS A 8 -3.49 4.47 5.96
C LYS A 8 -2.66 3.19 6.11
N PRO A 9 -1.40 3.30 6.55
CA PRO A 9 -0.62 2.13 6.99
C PRO A 9 -1.39 1.34 8.07
N GLY A 10 -1.43 0.01 7.94
CA GLY A 10 -2.21 -0.87 8.81
C GLY A 10 -3.72 -0.95 8.48
N GLY A 11 -4.18 -0.26 7.43
CA GLY A 11 -5.53 -0.39 6.87
C GLY A 11 -5.47 -0.55 5.36
N TYR A 12 -6.43 0.05 4.65
CA TYR A 12 -6.39 0.10 3.19
C TYR A 12 -5.19 0.89 2.72
N HIS A 13 -4.34 0.28 1.91
CA HIS A 13 -3.18 0.92 1.31
C HIS A 13 -3.03 0.46 -0.14
N VAL A 14 -2.50 1.35 -0.98
CA VAL A 14 -2.14 1.04 -2.36
C VAL A 14 -0.65 0.76 -2.38
N MET A 15 -0.28 -0.46 -2.80
CA MET A 15 1.11 -0.86 -2.92
C MET A 15 1.60 -0.61 -4.35
N LEU A 16 2.68 0.13 -4.49
CA LEU A 16 3.33 0.40 -5.76
C LEU A 16 4.43 -0.64 -5.98
N MET A 17 4.29 -1.45 -7.03
CA MET A 17 5.27 -2.47 -7.41
C MET A 17 6.11 -2.01 -8.59
N GLU A 18 7.30 -2.59 -8.73
CA GLU A 18 8.18 -2.39 -9.90
C GLU A 18 8.47 -0.92 -10.22
N LEU A 19 8.80 -0.15 -9.19
CA LEU A 19 9.19 1.25 -9.35
C LEU A 19 10.43 1.36 -10.25
N LYS A 20 10.37 2.22 -11.27
CA LYS A 20 11.47 2.50 -12.21
C LYS A 20 12.71 3.12 -11.54
N GLY A 21 12.58 3.54 -10.29
CA GLY A 21 13.65 4.12 -9.50
C GLY A 21 13.21 4.34 -8.06
N PRO A 22 14.16 4.72 -7.18
CA PRO A 22 13.84 5.01 -5.79
C PRO A 22 12.95 6.26 -5.68
N LEU A 23 11.83 6.13 -4.96
CA LEU A 23 10.99 7.27 -4.61
C LEU A 23 11.62 8.05 -3.45
N LYS A 24 11.64 9.37 -3.57
CA LYS A 24 12.13 10.28 -2.51
C LYS A 24 10.96 10.80 -1.70
N THR A 25 11.18 11.07 -0.41
CA THR A 25 10.15 11.72 0.40
C THR A 25 9.80 13.09 -0.17
N GLY A 26 8.49 13.36 -0.27
CA GLY A 26 7.95 14.58 -0.85
C GLY A 26 7.79 14.55 -2.36
N ASP A 27 8.21 13.48 -3.04
CA ASP A 27 8.02 13.35 -4.49
C ASP A 27 6.54 13.17 -4.82
N ALA A 28 6.06 13.84 -5.87
CA ALA A 28 4.66 13.78 -6.27
C ALA A 28 4.45 12.62 -7.24
N VAL A 29 3.87 11.52 -6.77
CA VAL A 29 3.58 10.34 -7.58
C VAL A 29 2.18 10.50 -8.20
N PRO A 30 2.07 10.67 -9.54
CA PRO A 30 0.77 10.70 -10.20
C PRO A 30 0.16 9.28 -10.20
N LEU A 31 -1.04 9.15 -9.65
CA LEU A 31 -1.81 7.91 -9.61
C LEU A 31 -3.12 8.09 -10.35
N THR A 32 -3.52 7.07 -11.08
CA THR A 32 -4.83 7.03 -11.74
C THR A 32 -5.69 6.00 -11.03
N LEU A 33 -6.72 6.49 -10.33
CA LEU A 33 -7.68 5.66 -9.61
C LEU A 33 -8.91 5.43 -10.50
N VAL A 34 -9.28 4.17 -10.68
CA VAL A 34 -10.48 3.79 -11.41
C VAL A 34 -11.51 3.29 -10.41
N PHE A 35 -12.65 3.97 -10.35
CA PHE A 35 -13.78 3.61 -9.49
C PHE A 35 -14.85 2.93 -10.33
N GLU A 36 -15.31 1.76 -9.90
CA GLU A 36 -16.44 1.06 -10.52
C GLU A 36 -17.70 1.29 -9.66
N GLY A 37 -18.74 1.87 -10.27
CA GLY A 37 -20.04 2.11 -9.65
C GLY A 37 -20.91 0.85 -9.62
N ALA A 38 -22.01 0.91 -8.87
CA ALA A 38 -22.96 -0.21 -8.74
C ALA A 38 -23.62 -0.62 -10.08
N ASP A 39 -23.65 0.30 -11.05
CA ASP A 39 -24.12 0.14 -12.42
C ASP A 39 -23.02 -0.33 -13.39
N LYS A 40 -21.83 -0.69 -12.88
CA LYS A 40 -20.61 -0.99 -13.65
C LYS A 40 -20.05 0.20 -14.44
N SER A 41 -20.51 1.42 -14.17
CA SER A 41 -19.87 2.62 -14.71
C SER A 41 -18.46 2.76 -14.14
N ARG A 42 -17.49 3.14 -14.98
CA ARG A 42 -16.11 3.38 -14.55
C ARG A 42 -15.80 4.86 -14.61
N SER A 43 -15.32 5.40 -13.50
CA SER A 43 -14.84 6.77 -13.39
C SER A 43 -13.36 6.79 -13.09
N THR A 44 -12.61 7.60 -13.81
CA THR A 44 -11.16 7.72 -13.66
C THR A 44 -10.82 9.05 -13.00
N VAL A 45 -10.01 8.99 -11.95
CA VAL A 45 -9.55 10.18 -11.21
C VAL A 45 -8.03 10.14 -11.12
N THR A 46 -7.38 11.19 -11.60
CA THR A 46 -5.93 11.35 -11.43
C THR A 46 -5.66 12.13 -10.14
N VAL A 47 -4.82 11.57 -9.28
CA VAL A 47 -4.41 12.18 -8.01
C VAL A 47 -2.90 12.25 -7.94
N GLN A 48 -2.35 13.31 -7.36
CA GLN A 48 -0.93 13.39 -7.03
C GLN A 48 -0.75 13.03 -5.57
N ALA A 49 -0.13 11.88 -5.30
CA ALA A 49 0.12 11.41 -3.96
C ALA A 49 1.58 11.74 -3.57
N PRO A 50 1.81 12.47 -2.46
CA PRO A 50 3.17 12.69 -1.97
C PRO A 50 3.74 11.36 -1.45
N ALA A 51 4.88 10.97 -1.98
CA ALA A 51 5.64 9.82 -1.53
C ALA A 51 6.14 10.06 -0.09
N ARG A 52 5.93 9.05 0.75
CA ARG A 52 6.36 9.07 2.16
C ARG A 52 7.19 7.83 2.39
N THR A 53 8.46 8.00 2.77
CA THR A 53 9.27 6.89 3.27
C THR A 53 8.97 6.71 4.76
N GLY A 54 7.82 6.13 5.08
CA GLY A 54 7.46 5.70 6.43
C GLY A 54 7.63 4.19 6.56
N PRO A 55 7.75 3.62 7.78
CA PRO A 55 7.74 2.17 7.94
C PRO A 55 6.42 1.64 7.38
N VAL A 56 6.50 0.83 6.32
CA VAL A 56 5.43 -0.11 5.97
C VAL A 56 5.44 -1.15 7.07
N THR A 57 4.75 -0.87 8.17
CA THR A 57 4.31 -1.93 9.07
C THR A 57 3.21 -2.65 8.31
N ALA A 58 3.58 -3.69 7.56
CA ALA A 58 2.65 -4.71 7.15
C ALA A 58 1.88 -5.18 8.39
N PRO A 59 0.56 -5.39 8.33
CA PRO A 59 -0.16 -6.02 9.43
C PRO A 59 0.50 -7.38 9.72
N ASP A 60 0.96 -7.52 10.96
CA ASP A 60 1.38 -8.75 11.62
C ASP A 60 2.24 -9.73 10.82
N ALA A 61 3.55 -9.50 10.82
CA ALA A 61 4.50 -10.61 10.93
C ALA A 61 4.47 -11.14 12.38
N LYS A 62 3.36 -11.77 12.77
CA LYS A 62 3.25 -12.56 14.00
C LYS A 62 2.88 -14.00 13.68
N ASP A 63 3.67 -14.61 12.82
CA ASP A 63 3.91 -16.05 12.87
C ASP A 63 5.36 -16.26 13.34
N PRO A 64 5.60 -16.57 14.63
CA PRO A 64 6.86 -17.15 15.00
C PRO A 64 6.88 -18.54 14.35
N HIS A 65 7.64 -18.70 13.27
CA HIS A 65 8.01 -20.03 12.80
C HIS A 65 8.73 -20.75 13.93
N ALA A 66 7.94 -21.51 14.68
CA ALA A 66 8.39 -22.47 15.65
C ALA A 66 9.10 -23.61 14.90
N GLY A 67 10.36 -23.84 15.24
CA GLY A 67 11.05 -25.11 15.01
C GLY A 67 11.98 -25.18 13.80
N HIS A 68 13.24 -24.78 14.00
CA HIS A 68 14.34 -25.60 13.48
C HIS A 68 15.42 -25.71 14.56
N GLY A 69 15.41 -26.86 15.23
CA GLY A 69 16.45 -27.26 16.17
C GLY A 69 17.73 -27.65 15.45
N ASP A 70 18.82 -27.41 16.18
CA ASP A 70 20.06 -28.18 16.19
C ASP A 70 20.96 -28.19 14.94
N HIS A 71 21.95 -27.30 14.97
CA HIS A 71 23.29 -27.63 14.51
C HIS A 71 24.30 -27.25 15.60
N LYS A 72 24.76 -28.25 16.36
CA LYS A 72 25.93 -28.15 17.26
C LYS A 72 27.21 -28.38 16.46
N HIS A 73 28.24 -27.62 16.86
CA HIS A 73 29.70 -27.85 16.81
C HIS A 73 30.30 -28.61 15.63
#